data_AF-P96304-F1
#
_entry.id   AF-P96304-F1
#
_cell.length_a   1.000
_cell.length_b   1.000
_cell.length_c   1.000
_cell.angle_alpha   90.00
_cell.angle_beta   90.00
_cell.angle_gamma   90.00
#
_symmetry.space_group_name_H-M   'P 1'
#
loop_
_entity.id
_entity.type
_entity.pdbx_description
1 polymer ?
#
loop_
_entity_poly.entity_id
_entity_poly.type
_entity_poly.pdbx_seq_one_letter_code
_entity_poly.pdbx_strand_id
1 'polypeptide(L)' 'MRKLDPVSTSARSEAADLLYEAARTGVAVAPVRNLIGEKDLEAAYAVQEINTQRALQAGRRCSGRKIGLTSLSV' A
#
# COMPACT_ATOMS: atom_id res chain seq x y z
N MET A 1 2.97 7.65 26.15
CA MET A 1 2.50 7.08 24.87
C MET A 1 3.48 7.53 23.79
N ARG A 2 4.36 6.66 23.28
CA ARG A 2 5.32 7.02 22.22
C ARG A 2 4.50 7.28 20.95
N LYS A 3 4.49 8.52 20.42
CA LYS A 3 3.97 8.77 19.07
C LYS A 3 4.86 7.98 18.11
N LEU A 4 4.27 7.12 17.29
CA LEU A 4 4.96 6.53 16.15
C LEU A 4 5.45 7.70 15.28
N ASP A 5 6.72 7.71 14.94
CA ASP A 5 7.24 8.72 14.02
C ASP A 5 6.49 8.59 12.70
N PRO A 6 5.95 9.68 12.15
CA PRO A 6 5.19 9.62 10.90
C PRO A 6 6.10 9.10 9.80
N VAL A 7 5.71 7.98 9.19
CA VAL A 7 6.38 7.44 8.01
C VAL A 7 6.45 8.54 6.96
N SER A 8 7.66 8.86 6.51
CA SER A 8 7.90 9.89 5.50
C SER A 8 7.12 9.58 4.22
N THR A 9 6.58 10.63 3.58
CA THR A 9 5.94 10.55 2.26
C THR A 9 6.80 9.82 1.22
N SER A 10 8.13 9.92 1.36
CA SER A 10 9.09 9.19 0.51
C SER A 10 8.95 7.67 0.64
N ALA A 11 8.88 7.15 1.87
CA ALA A 11 8.77 5.70 2.12
C ALA A 11 7.43 5.13 1.63
N ARG A 12 6.34 5.91 1.74
CA ARG A 12 5.03 5.54 1.19
C ARG A 12 5.07 5.47 -0.34
N SER A 13 5.75 6.42 -0.99
CA SER A 13 5.89 6.44 -2.45
C SER A 13 6.75 5.28 -2.95
N GLU A 14 7.87 5.00 -2.29
CA GLU A 14 8.76 3.89 -2.61
C GLU A 14 8.06 2.53 -2.48
N ALA A 15 7.32 2.31 -1.39
CA ALA A 15 6.53 1.10 -1.22
C ALA A 15 5.45 0.95 -2.33
N ALA A 16 4.82 2.05 -2.74
CA ALA A 16 3.86 2.04 -3.83
C ALA A 16 4.52 1.68 -5.17
N ASP A 17 5.72 2.20 -5.44
CA ASP A 17 6.51 1.90 -6.64
C ASP A 17 6.90 0.43 -6.72
N LEU A 18 7.42 -0.14 -5.63
CA LEU A 18 7.77 -1.55 -5.56
C LEU A 18 6.57 -2.45 -5.86
N LEU A 19 5.40 -2.17 -5.26
CA LEU A 19 4.18 -2.93 -5.51
C LEU A 19 3.64 -2.75 -6.93
N TYR A 20 3.77 -1.54 -7.50
CA TYR A 20 3.36 -1.25 -8.86
C TYR A 20 4.20 -2.04 -9.87
N GLU A 21 5.53 -2.04 -9.72
CA GLU A 21 6.45 -2.80 -10.56
C GLU A 21 6.27 -4.30 -10.41
N ALA A 22 6.02 -4.79 -9.19
CA ALA A 22 5.68 -6.19 -8.96
C ALA A 22 4.43 -6.61 -9.74
N ALA A 23 3.38 -5.77 -9.72
CA ALA A 23 2.15 -6.02 -10.46
C ALA A 23 2.36 -5.97 -11.99
N ARG A 24 3.24 -5.07 -12.47
CA ARG A 24 3.55 -4.90 -13.90
C ARG A 24 4.39 -6.05 -14.47
N THR A 25 5.32 -6.57 -13.67
CA THR A 25 6.31 -7.57 -14.11
C THR A 25 5.94 -9.00 -13.72
N GLY A 26 5.04 -9.19 -12.75
CA GLY A 26 4.76 -10.49 -12.15
C GLY A 26 5.86 -11.00 -11.21
N VAL A 27 6.86 -10.18 -10.90
CA VAL A 27 7.97 -10.54 -10.00
C VAL A 27 7.68 -10.02 -8.59
N ALA A 28 7.68 -10.91 -7.60
CA ALA A 28 7.43 -10.53 -6.22
C ALA A 28 8.58 -9.67 -5.64
N VAL A 29 8.22 -8.75 -4.73
CA VAL A 29 9.15 -7.91 -3.99
C VAL A 29 9.22 -8.33 -2.51
N ALA A 30 10.26 -7.88 -1.81
CA ALA A 30 10.34 -8.05 -0.37
C ALA A 30 9.15 -7.38 0.36
N PRO A 31 8.79 -7.82 1.58
CA PRO A 31 7.68 -7.22 2.32
C PRO A 31 7.85 -5.71 2.54
N VAL A 32 6.94 -4.91 2.00
CA VAL A 32 7.00 -3.43 2.08
C VAL A 32 6.77 -2.88 3.49
N ARG A 33 6.28 -3.70 4.43
CA ARG A 33 6.17 -3.35 5.86
C ARG A 33 7.51 -2.96 6.50
N ASN A 34 8.62 -3.38 5.88
CA ASN A 34 9.96 -2.99 6.30
C ASN A 34 10.27 -1.52 5.99
N LEU A 35 9.55 -0.89 5.05
CA LEU A 35 9.68 0.51 4.66
C LEU A 35 8.68 1.40 5.40
N ILE A 36 7.44 0.93 5.52
CA ILE A 36 6.32 1.72 6.03
C ILE A 36 5.97 1.44 7.50
N GLY A 37 6.73 0.59 8.18
CA GLY A 37 6.46 0.17 9.55
C GLY A 37 5.51 -1.02 9.64
N GLU A 38 5.82 -1.95 10.56
CA GLU A 38 5.14 -3.25 10.65
C GLU A 38 3.65 -3.16 11.02
N LYS A 39 3.24 -2.11 11.72
CA LYS A 39 1.88 -1.93 12.26
C LYS A 39 1.23 -0.60 11.86
N ASP A 40 1.85 0.15 10.95
CA ASP A 40 1.32 1.45 10.54
C ASP A 40 0.24 1.27 9.46
N LEU A 41 -1.01 1.21 9.90
CA LEU A 41 -2.17 1.09 9.03
C LEU A 41 -2.38 2.34 8.17
N GLU A 42 -2.07 3.53 8.69
CA GLU A 42 -2.23 4.78 7.94
C GLU A 42 -1.27 4.79 6.75
N ALA A 43 0.00 4.44 6.98
CA ALA A 43 0.98 4.33 5.91
C ALA A 43 0.59 3.24 4.90
N ALA A 44 0.08 2.09 5.36
CA ALA A 44 -0.38 1.02 4.48
C ALA A 44 -1.53 1.46 3.55
N TYR A 45 -2.54 2.15 4.08
CA TYR A 45 -3.64 2.68 3.26
C TYR A 45 -3.19 3.82 2.35
N ALA A 46 -2.22 4.66 2.76
CA ALA A 46 -1.64 5.68 1.90
C ALA A 46 -0.92 5.08 0.68
N VAL A 47 -0.16 3.99 0.87
CA VAL A 47 0.45 3.23 -0.22
C VAL A 47 -0.60 2.69 -1.20
N GLN A 48 -1.70 2.12 -0.67
CA GLN A 48 -2.81 1.64 -1.49
C GLN A 48 -3.46 2.77 -2.31
N GLU A 49 -3.65 3.93 -1.70
CA GLU A 49 -4.25 5.10 -2.35
C GLU A 49 -3.38 5.60 -3.51
N ILE A 50 -2.06 5.68 -3.34
CA ILE A 50 -1.13 6.08 -4.40
C ILE A 50 -1.31 5.21 -5.65
N ASN A 51 -1.35 3.88 -5.50
CA ASN A 51 -1.53 2.96 -6.62
C ASN A 51 -2.96 2.99 -7.20
N THR A 52 -3.96 3.28 -6.37
CA THR A 52 -5.34 3.52 -6.83
C THR A 52 -5.40 4.78 -7.72
N GLN A 53 -4.76 5.87 -7.30
CA GLN A 53 -4.69 7.10 -8.08
C GLN A 53 -3.94 6.90 -9.40
N ARG A 54 -2.82 6.16 -9.41
CA ARG A 54 -2.14 5.78 -10.66
C ARG A 54 -3.06 5.03 -11.62
N ALA A 55 -3.83 4.08 -11.12
CA ALA A 55 -4.79 3.33 -11.94
C ALA A 55 -5.88 4.25 -12.53
N LEU A 56 -6.41 5.18 -11.74
CA LEU A 56 -7.41 6.15 -12.20
C LEU A 56 -6.82 7.09 -13.26
N GLN A 57 -5.62 7.61 -13.04
CA GLN A 57 -4.89 8.48 -13.98
C GLN A 57 -4.58 7.75 -15.30
N ALA A 58 -4.34 6.43 -15.24
CA ALA A 58 -4.18 5.58 -16.42
C ALA A 58 -5.52 5.24 -17.13
N GLY A 59 -6.63 5.89 -16.75
CA GLY A 59 -7.93 5.74 -17.40
C GLY A 59 -8.78 4.58 -16.87
N ARG A 60 -8.38 3.89 -15.80
CA ARG A 60 -9.23 2.89 -15.16
C ARG A 60 -10.37 3.56 -14.39
N ARG A 61 -11.49 2.84 -14.24
CA ARG A 61 -12.64 3.29 -13.45
C ARG A 61 -12.75 2.49 -12.15
N CYS A 62 -12.96 3.18 -11.03
CA CYS A 62 -13.33 2.51 -9.77
C CYS A 62 -14.76 1.97 -9.87
N SER A 63 -14.94 0.65 -9.78
CA SER A 63 -16.25 -0.01 -9.89
C SER A 63 -16.80 -0.53 -8.56
N GLY A 64 -16.06 -0.40 -7.46
CA GLY A 64 -16.45 -0.91 -6.15
C GLY A 64 -15.27 -1.02 -5.18
N ARG A 65 -15.50 -1.63 -4.01
CA ARG A 65 -14.48 -1.90 -2.98
C ARG A 65 -14.70 -3.29 -2.41
N LYS A 66 -13.63 -3.90 -1.89
CA LYS A 66 -13.65 -5.22 -1.24
C LYS A 66 -13.30 -5.07 0.24
N ILE A 67 -13.85 -5.95 1.08
CA ILE A 67 -13.43 -6.14 2.48
C ILE A 67 -12.82 -7.54 2.58
N GLY A 68 -11.57 -7.61 3.02
CA GLY A 68 -10.89 -8.87 3.32
C GLY A 68 -10.74 -9.06 4.83
N LEU A 69 -10.17 -10.18 5.26
CA LEU A 69 -9.94 -10.52 6.67
C LEU A 69 -11.24 -10.52 7.51
N THR A 70 -12.33 -11.08 6.96
CA THR A 70 -13.65 -11.14 7.63
C THR A 70 -13.85 -12.37 8.50
N SER A 71 -12.95 -13.37 8.41
CA SER A 71 -12.92 -14.47 9.38
C SER A 71 -12.33 -13.98 10.70
N LEU A 72 -12.91 -14.40 11.82
CA LEU A 72 -12.38 -14.10 13.16
C LEU A 72 -11.10 -14.88 13.49
N SER A 73 -10.77 -15.90 12.70
CA SER A 73 -9.57 -16.73 12.91
C SER A 73 -8.29 -15.94 12.59
N VAL A 74 -7.40 -15.87 13.58
CA VAL A 74 -6.04 -15.31 13.51
C VAL A 74 -5.04 -16.25 14.17
#